data_AF-A0A9E9P2I2-F1
#
_entry.id   AF-A0A9E9P2I2-F1
#
_cell.length_a   1.000
_cell.length_b   1.000
_cell.length_c   1.000
_cell.angle_alpha   90.00
_cell.angle_beta   90.00
_cell.angle_gamma   90.00
#
_symmetry.space_group_name_H-M   'P 1'
#
loop_
_entity.id
_entity.type
_entity.pdbx_description
1 polymer ?
#
loop_
_entity_poly.entity_id
_entity_poly.type
_entity_poly.pdbx_seq_one_letter_code
_entity_poly.pdbx_strand_id
1 'polypeptide(L)'
;MLMSLLSMLGGGLMRMMPEVFAIANKSKDYSHELAMLEKQAELEKTRSAMRMEEVRFTSESEQALAVYDARKAALEGQMQKTGMKIVDAMNFLVRPLTTYYFLLIYGMAKLAMFVLAIYSGLSGWEAILRLYDEDDRSILAGILAFWFVGRVVEKRS
;
A
#
# COMPACT_ATOMS: atom_id res chain seq x y z
N MET A 1 -38.22 78.15 -14.85
CA MET A 1 -38.96 76.86 -14.76
C MET A 1 -38.07 75.65 -15.01
N LEU A 2 -37.05 75.70 -15.89
CA LEU A 2 -36.08 74.60 -16.07
C LEU A 2 -35.16 74.37 -14.85
N MET A 3 -34.64 75.43 -14.23
CA MET A 3 -33.80 75.32 -13.02
C MET A 3 -34.54 74.72 -11.82
N SER A 4 -35.84 75.00 -11.63
CA SER A 4 -36.63 74.43 -10.53
C SER A 4 -36.94 72.95 -10.71
N LEU A 5 -37.13 72.49 -11.96
CA LEU A 5 -37.26 71.06 -12.28
C LEU A 5 -35.93 70.32 -12.09
N LEU A 6 -34.81 70.95 -12.43
CA LEU A 6 -33.47 70.40 -12.17
C LEU A 6 -33.17 70.28 -10.68
N SER A 7 -33.53 71.28 -9.86
CA SER A 7 -33.35 71.23 -8.40
C SER A 7 -34.28 70.21 -7.72
N MET A 8 -35.50 70.02 -8.23
CA MET A 8 -36.44 69.00 -7.73
C MET A 8 -35.95 67.58 -8.08
N LEU A 9 -35.42 67.37 -9.28
CA LEU A 9 -34.76 66.11 -9.67
C LEU A 9 -33.46 65.87 -8.90
N GLY A 10 -32.65 66.91 -8.69
CA GLY A 10 -31.41 66.85 -7.91
C GLY A 10 -31.66 66.49 -6.44
N GLY A 11 -32.71 67.04 -5.82
CA GLY A 11 -33.11 66.71 -4.46
C GLY A 11 -33.68 65.28 -4.32
N GLY A 12 -34.39 64.79 -5.34
CA GLY A 12 -34.85 63.39 -5.41
C GLY A 12 -33.70 62.39 -5.52
N LEU A 13 -32.71 62.68 -6.37
CA LEU A 13 -31.49 61.88 -6.51
C LEU A 13 -30.68 61.82 -5.20
N MET A 14 -30.57 62.93 -4.47
CA MET A 14 -29.84 62.97 -3.21
C MET A 14 -30.56 62.18 -2.09
N ARG A 15 -31.89 62.01 -2.17
CA ARG A 15 -32.67 61.16 -1.25
C ARG A 15 -32.58 59.66 -1.58
N MET A 16 -32.33 59.31 -2.85
CA MET A 16 -32.12 57.92 -3.29
C MET A 16 -30.67 57.45 -3.13
N MET A 17 -29.72 58.38 -3.08
CA MET A 17 -28.30 58.10 -2.82
C MET A 17 -28.04 57.21 -1.58
N PRO A 18 -28.65 57.47 -0.39
CA PRO A 18 -28.49 56.59 0.77
C PRO A 18 -29.08 55.19 0.57
N GLU A 19 -30.17 55.03 -0.18
CA GLU A 19 -30.74 53.70 -0.49
C GLU A 19 -29.83 52.90 -1.43
N VAL A 20 -29.20 53.55 -2.43
CA VAL A 20 -28.22 52.90 -3.32
C VAL A 20 -26.99 52.42 -2.53
N PHE A 21 -26.50 53.23 -1.60
CA PHE A 21 -25.41 52.82 -0.69
C PHE A 21 -25.84 51.70 0.25
N ALA A 22 -27.09 51.69 0.75
CA ALA A 22 -27.61 50.62 1.60
C ALA A 22 -27.67 49.27 0.86
N ILE A 23 -28.13 49.26 -0.40
CA ILE A 23 -28.15 48.05 -1.23
C ILE A 23 -26.72 47.56 -1.53
N ALA A 24 -25.81 48.49 -1.85
CA ALA A 24 -24.41 48.16 -2.09
C ALA A 24 -23.71 47.60 -0.85
N ASN A 25 -23.97 48.15 0.34
CA ASN A 25 -23.43 47.65 1.61
C ASN A 25 -23.99 46.26 1.95
N LYS A 26 -25.31 46.06 1.79
CA LYS A 26 -25.95 44.76 2.03
C LYS A 26 -25.38 43.65 1.14
N SER A 27 -25.04 43.97 -0.11
CA SER A 27 -24.35 43.04 -1.02
C SER A 27 -22.94 42.68 -0.53
N LYS A 28 -22.19 43.64 0.03
CA LYS A 28 -20.87 43.38 0.63
C LYS A 28 -20.95 42.55 1.91
N ASP A 29 -21.97 42.78 2.73
CA ASP A 29 -22.16 42.01 3.96
C ASP A 29 -22.47 40.55 3.63
N TYR A 30 -23.34 40.29 2.64
CA TYR A 30 -23.61 38.94 2.16
C TYR A 30 -22.39 38.27 1.53
N SER A 31 -21.58 38.99 0.74
CA SER A 31 -20.36 38.41 0.18
C SER A 31 -19.33 38.10 1.27
N HIS A 32 -19.29 38.90 2.34
CA HIS A 32 -18.44 38.64 3.51
C HIS A 32 -18.92 37.44 4.33
N GLU A 33 -20.22 37.31 4.60
CA GLU A 33 -20.81 36.14 5.26
C GLU A 33 -20.56 34.87 4.45
N LEU A 34 -20.72 34.93 3.13
CA LEU A 34 -20.50 33.78 2.25
C LEU A 34 -19.02 33.38 2.21
N ALA A 35 -18.10 34.34 2.18
CA ALA A 35 -16.67 34.07 2.29
C ALA A 35 -16.29 33.47 3.66
N MET A 36 -16.94 33.91 4.74
CA MET A 36 -16.74 33.31 6.06
C MET A 36 -17.24 31.86 6.12
N LEU A 37 -18.43 31.59 5.58
CA LEU A 37 -19.02 30.25 5.52
C LEU A 37 -18.18 29.30 4.66
N GLU A 38 -17.67 29.76 3.52
CA GLU A 38 -16.75 28.99 2.68
C GLU A 38 -15.48 28.62 3.43
N LYS A 39 -14.90 29.56 4.18
CA LYS A 39 -13.71 29.29 5.00
C LYS A 39 -13.98 28.32 6.14
N GLN A 40 -15.15 28.40 6.77
CA GLN A 40 -15.58 27.41 7.77
C GLN A 40 -15.76 26.02 7.16
N ALA A 41 -16.41 25.93 5.99
CA ALA A 41 -16.58 24.67 5.28
C ALA A 41 -15.24 24.06 4.81
N GLU A 42 -14.29 24.90 4.39
CA GLU A 42 -12.93 24.48 4.02
C GLU A 42 -12.17 23.92 5.24
N LEU A 43 -12.27 24.58 6.40
CA LEU A 43 -11.69 24.09 7.66
C LEU A 43 -12.32 22.78 8.12
N GLU A 44 -13.64 22.64 7.99
CA GLU A 44 -14.35 21.41 8.34
C GLU A 44 -13.96 20.25 7.41
N LYS A 45 -13.87 20.49 6.09
CA LYS A 45 -13.35 19.51 5.13
C LYS A 45 -11.93 19.07 5.49
N THR A 46 -11.06 20.02 5.84
CA THR A 46 -9.68 19.71 6.22
C THR A 46 -9.62 18.88 7.49
N ARG A 47 -10.43 19.23 8.52
CA ARG A 47 -10.54 18.43 9.75
C ARG A 47 -11.09 17.03 9.51
N SER A 48 -12.10 16.91 8.65
CA SER A 48 -12.66 15.61 8.26
C SER A 48 -11.63 14.75 7.54
N ALA A 49 -10.85 15.34 6.62
CA ALA A 49 -9.76 14.65 5.94
C ALA A 49 -8.68 14.14 6.91
N MET A 50 -8.24 14.98 7.86
CA MET A 50 -7.27 14.58 8.89
C MET A 50 -7.81 13.45 9.77
N ARG A 51 -9.10 13.50 10.15
CA ARG A 51 -9.73 12.43 10.95
C ARG A 51 -9.83 11.12 10.19
N MET A 52 -10.15 11.17 8.89
CA MET A 52 -10.14 9.97 8.04
C MET A 52 -8.73 9.38 7.93
N GLU A 53 -7.70 10.20 7.83
CA GLU A 53 -6.31 9.74 7.80
C GLU A 53 -5.90 9.06 9.11
N GLU A 54 -6.26 9.63 10.26
CA GLU A 54 -6.03 9.02 11.58
C GLU A 54 -6.74 7.67 11.74
N VAL A 55 -8.00 7.58 11.31
CA VAL A 55 -8.76 6.31 11.30
C VAL A 55 -8.14 5.28 10.37
N ARG A 56 -7.62 5.69 9.21
CA ARG A 56 -6.92 4.77 8.30
C ARG A 56 -5.63 4.25 8.92
N PHE A 57 -4.82 5.11 9.54
CA PHE A 57 -3.58 4.69 10.18
C PHE A 57 -3.82 3.71 11.34
N THR A 58 -4.83 3.97 12.18
CA THR A 58 -5.21 3.07 13.27
C THR A 58 -5.79 1.75 12.76
N SER A 59 -6.65 1.78 11.74
CA SER A 59 -7.20 0.58 11.13
C SER A 59 -6.13 -0.29 10.46
N GLU A 60 -5.17 0.31 9.75
CA GLU A 60 -4.04 -0.40 9.15
C GLU A 60 -3.17 -1.06 10.23
N SER A 61 -2.96 -0.37 11.35
CA SER A 61 -2.20 -0.90 12.49
C SER A 61 -2.92 -2.09 13.15
N GLU A 62 -4.23 -2.00 13.36
CA GLU A 62 -5.04 -3.08 13.91
C GLU A 62 -5.13 -4.29 12.98
N GLN A 63 -5.26 -4.06 11.67
CA GLN A 63 -5.24 -5.13 10.66
C GLN A 63 -3.89 -5.83 10.63
N ALA A 64 -2.78 -5.09 10.72
CA ALA A 64 -1.45 -5.68 10.80
C ALA A 64 -1.31 -6.57 12.04
N LEU A 65 -1.74 -6.10 13.21
CA LEU A 65 -1.74 -6.89 14.45
C LEU A 65 -2.62 -8.13 14.35
N ALA A 66 -3.83 -8.02 13.79
CA ALA A 66 -4.73 -9.16 13.61
C ALA A 66 -4.14 -10.23 12.67
N VAL A 67 -3.43 -9.82 11.61
CA VAL A 67 -2.71 -10.74 10.71
C VAL A 67 -1.55 -11.42 11.46
N TYR A 68 -0.81 -10.69 12.29
CA TYR A 68 0.24 -11.26 13.13
C TYR A 68 -0.30 -12.28 14.14
N ASP A 69 -1.39 -11.95 14.83
CA ASP A 69 -2.02 -12.86 15.80
C ASP A 69 -2.60 -14.10 15.12
N ALA A 70 -3.22 -13.96 13.95
CA ALA A 70 -3.70 -15.09 13.15
C ALA A 70 -2.54 -15.99 12.70
N ARG A 71 -1.40 -15.41 12.28
CA ARG A 71 -0.18 -16.17 11.95
C ARG A 71 0.39 -16.87 13.17
N LYS A 72 0.43 -16.21 14.33
CA LYS A 72 0.90 -16.79 15.58
C LYS A 72 0.04 -17.96 16.02
N ALA A 73 -1.29 -17.82 15.98
CA ALA A 73 -2.22 -18.91 16.28
C ALA A 73 -2.07 -20.08 15.29
N ALA A 74 -1.84 -19.81 14.01
CA ALA A 74 -1.57 -20.85 13.01
C ALA A 74 -0.22 -21.56 13.25
N LEU A 75 0.82 -20.83 13.68
CA LEU A 75 2.09 -21.43 14.08
C LEU A 75 1.96 -22.26 15.37
N GLU A 76 1.21 -21.78 16.35
CA GLU A 76 0.93 -22.51 17.59
C GLU A 76 0.15 -23.81 17.30
N GLY A 77 -0.78 -23.78 16.34
CA GLY A 77 -1.48 -24.98 15.85
C GLY A 77 -0.57 -25.98 15.12
N GLN A 78 0.41 -25.50 14.36
CA GLN A 78 1.41 -26.36 13.70
C GLN A 78 2.49 -26.90 14.65
N MET A 79 2.73 -26.22 15.77
CA MET A 79 3.69 -26.61 16.81
C MET A 79 3.01 -27.16 18.07
N GLN A 80 1.79 -27.68 17.98
CA GLN A 80 1.22 -28.46 19.08
C GLN A 80 2.05 -29.73 19.27
N LYS A 81 2.95 -29.67 20.26
CA LYS A 81 3.68 -30.82 20.77
C LYS A 81 2.66 -31.87 21.18
N THR A 82 2.59 -32.96 20.44
CA THR A 82 1.69 -34.11 20.70
C THR A 82 2.01 -34.80 22.03
N GLY A 83 3.04 -34.34 22.76
CA GLY A 83 3.46 -34.86 24.06
C GLY A 83 4.40 -36.05 23.94
N MET A 84 4.55 -36.62 22.73
CA MET A 84 5.48 -37.69 22.43
C MET A 84 6.74 -37.12 21.76
N LYS A 85 7.85 -37.06 22.52
CA LYS A 85 9.14 -36.50 22.10
C LYS A 85 9.64 -37.02 20.74
N ILE A 86 9.33 -38.27 20.40
CA ILE A 86 9.76 -38.91 19.15
C ILE A 86 8.95 -38.39 17.96
N VAL A 87 7.63 -38.24 18.11
CA VAL A 87 6.75 -37.76 17.05
C VAL A 87 6.98 -36.28 16.79
N ASP A 88 7.16 -35.49 17.85
CA ASP A 88 7.47 -34.05 17.72
C ASP A 88 8.86 -33.82 17.10
N ALA A 89 9.86 -34.64 17.45
CA ALA A 89 11.18 -34.59 16.83
C ALA A 89 11.13 -34.99 15.34
N MET A 90 10.36 -36.02 15.00
CA MET A 90 10.18 -36.45 13.62
C MET A 90 9.46 -35.37 12.80
N ASN A 91 8.41 -34.75 13.32
CA ASN A 91 7.65 -33.72 12.61
C ASN A 91 8.49 -32.45 12.39
N PHE A 92 9.32 -32.08 13.37
CA PHE A 92 10.31 -31.01 13.21
C PHE A 92 11.33 -31.33 12.11
N LEU A 93 11.75 -32.59 11.98
CA LEU A 93 12.71 -33.04 10.97
C LEU A 93 12.11 -33.22 9.59
N VAL A 94 10.82 -33.56 9.46
CA VAL A 94 10.16 -33.80 8.16
C VAL A 94 10.25 -32.56 7.28
N ARG A 95 10.11 -31.35 7.84
CA ARG A 95 10.14 -30.10 7.05
C ARG A 95 11.53 -29.84 6.43
N PRO A 96 12.66 -29.84 7.19
CA PRO A 96 14.00 -29.81 6.60
C PRO A 96 14.30 -30.99 5.68
N LEU A 97 13.96 -32.21 6.10
CA LEU A 97 14.31 -33.43 5.37
C LEU A 97 13.66 -33.47 3.99
N THR A 98 12.40 -33.04 3.90
CA THR A 98 11.67 -32.96 2.64
C THR A 98 12.33 -31.95 1.69
N THR A 99 12.73 -30.77 2.19
CA THR A 99 13.44 -29.77 1.38
C THR A 99 14.76 -30.32 0.85
N TYR A 100 15.58 -30.94 1.71
CA TYR A 100 16.85 -31.52 1.28
C TYR A 100 16.66 -32.69 0.33
N TYR A 101 15.63 -33.52 0.53
CA TYR A 101 15.31 -34.64 -0.35
C TYR A 101 14.98 -34.18 -1.78
N PHE A 102 14.11 -33.18 -1.92
CA PHE A 102 13.78 -32.61 -3.24
C PHE A 102 14.99 -31.94 -3.90
N LEU A 103 15.80 -31.20 -3.14
CA LEU A 103 17.02 -30.59 -3.65
C LEU A 103 18.04 -31.65 -4.13
N LEU A 104 18.15 -32.75 -3.40
CA LEU A 104 19.05 -33.85 -3.71
C LEU A 104 18.60 -34.59 -4.98
N ILE A 105 17.29 -34.87 -5.12
CA ILE A 105 16.73 -35.43 -6.36
C ILE A 105 16.97 -34.49 -7.54
N TYR A 106 16.75 -33.18 -7.35
CA TYR A 106 17.02 -32.18 -8.38
C TYR A 106 18.48 -32.19 -8.84
N GLY A 107 19.42 -32.20 -7.88
CA GLY A 107 20.85 -32.28 -8.16
C GLY A 107 21.23 -33.59 -8.88
N MET A 108 20.67 -34.72 -8.46
CA MET A 108 20.90 -36.01 -9.13
C MET A 108 20.35 -36.03 -10.56
N ALA A 109 19.16 -35.45 -10.79
CA ALA A 109 18.59 -35.34 -12.13
C ALA A 109 19.44 -34.47 -13.05
N LYS A 110 19.90 -33.29 -12.59
CA LYS A 110 20.80 -32.43 -13.36
C LYS A 110 22.15 -33.11 -13.61
N LEU A 111 22.69 -33.85 -12.64
CA LEU A 111 23.92 -34.63 -12.83
C LEU A 111 23.73 -35.75 -13.87
N ALA A 112 22.60 -36.47 -13.85
CA ALA A 112 22.30 -37.49 -14.84
C ALA A 112 22.17 -36.89 -16.26
N MET A 113 21.52 -35.72 -16.39
CA MET A 113 21.44 -34.99 -17.65
C MET A 113 22.82 -34.53 -18.15
N PHE A 114 23.69 -34.08 -17.24
CA PHE A 114 25.06 -33.69 -17.58
C PHE A 114 25.86 -34.88 -18.11
N VAL A 115 25.82 -36.00 -17.40
CA VAL A 115 26.49 -37.24 -17.81
C VAL A 115 25.98 -37.69 -19.18
N LEU A 116 24.67 -37.66 -19.42
CA LEU A 116 24.08 -38.00 -20.71
C LEU A 116 24.51 -37.04 -21.83
N ALA A 117 24.65 -35.74 -21.55
CA ALA A 117 25.16 -34.77 -22.52
C ALA A 117 26.63 -35.04 -22.89
N ILE A 118 27.47 -35.41 -21.93
CA ILE A 118 28.85 -35.84 -22.20
C ILE A 118 28.88 -37.11 -23.06
N TYR A 119 28.07 -38.12 -22.72
CA TYR A 119 27.96 -39.34 -23.53
C TYR A 119 27.42 -39.08 -24.94
N SER A 120 26.65 -38.02 -25.13
CA SER A 120 26.16 -37.57 -26.44
C SER A 120 27.22 -36.84 -27.27
N GLY A 121 28.45 -36.72 -26.76
CA GLY A 121 29.59 -36.12 -27.46
C GLY A 121 29.73 -34.60 -27.30
N LEU A 122 28.93 -33.97 -26.43
CA LEU A 122 29.11 -32.54 -26.12
C LEU A 122 30.34 -32.34 -25.24
N SER A 123 31.03 -31.21 -25.44
CA SER A 123 32.07 -30.79 -24.49
C SER A 123 31.44 -30.45 -23.13
N GLY A 124 32.16 -30.66 -22.04
CA GLY A 124 31.62 -30.39 -20.69
C GLY A 124 31.21 -28.94 -20.48
N TRP A 125 31.83 -27.99 -21.19
CA TRP A 125 31.44 -26.59 -21.16
C TRP A 125 30.09 -26.34 -21.85
N GLU A 126 29.90 -26.92 -23.04
CA GLU A 126 28.63 -26.81 -23.77
C GLU A 126 27.48 -27.52 -23.05
N ALA A 127 27.77 -28.66 -22.41
CA ALA A 127 26.81 -29.39 -21.60
C ALA A 127 26.30 -28.55 -20.41
N ILE A 128 27.19 -27.81 -19.71
CA ILE A 128 26.81 -26.91 -18.62
C ILE A 128 25.95 -25.76 -19.14
N LEU A 129 26.37 -25.11 -20.22
CA LEU A 129 25.62 -24.00 -20.81
C LEU A 129 24.23 -24.42 -21.28
N ARG A 130 24.09 -25.66 -21.74
CA ARG A 130 22.81 -26.22 -22.15
C ARG A 130 21.94 -26.67 -20.98
N LEU A 131 22.55 -27.14 -19.89
CA LEU A 131 21.83 -27.52 -18.68
C LEU A 131 21.34 -26.31 -17.86
N TYR A 132 22.04 -25.17 -17.95
CA TYR A 132 21.65 -23.93 -17.29
C TYR A 132 20.54 -23.22 -18.07
N ASP A 133 19.32 -23.66 -17.81
CA ASP A 133 18.11 -23.26 -18.52
C ASP A 133 17.44 -22.02 -17.90
N GLU A 134 16.31 -21.63 -18.47
CA GLU A 134 15.51 -20.50 -17.99
C GLU A 134 14.86 -20.81 -16.63
N ASP A 135 14.60 -22.09 -16.34
CA ASP A 135 14.03 -22.54 -15.07
C ASP A 135 15.05 -22.35 -13.92
N ASP A 136 16.32 -22.70 -14.13
CA ASP A 136 17.40 -22.44 -13.17
C ASP A 136 17.56 -20.95 -12.86
N ARG A 137 17.48 -20.11 -13.89
CA ARG A 137 17.54 -18.63 -13.74
C ARG A 137 16.34 -18.10 -12.97
N SER A 138 15.17 -18.66 -13.24
CA SER A 138 13.92 -18.30 -12.56
C SER A 138 13.96 -18.70 -11.09
N ILE A 139 14.49 -19.89 -10.77
CA ILE A 139 14.72 -20.34 -9.39
C ILE A 139 15.71 -19.40 -8.68
N LEU A 140 16.83 -19.05 -9.32
CA LEU A 140 17.82 -18.13 -8.76
C LEU A 140 17.22 -16.74 -8.51
N ALA A 141 16.47 -16.20 -9.48
CA ALA A 141 15.76 -14.94 -9.33
C ALA A 141 14.75 -14.98 -8.18
N GLY A 142 14.02 -16.09 -8.02
CA GLY A 142 13.11 -16.32 -6.90
C GLY A 142 13.82 -16.35 -5.54
N ILE A 143 14.96 -17.03 -5.44
CA ILE A 143 15.78 -17.06 -4.21
C ILE A 143 16.28 -15.67 -3.87
N LEU A 144 16.79 -14.92 -4.86
CA LEU A 144 17.26 -13.55 -4.68
C LEU A 144 16.12 -12.61 -4.27
N ALA A 145 14.95 -12.73 -4.90
CA ALA A 145 13.77 -11.96 -4.53
C ALA A 145 13.33 -12.24 -3.08
N PHE A 146 13.32 -13.51 -2.67
CA PHE A 146 13.04 -13.86 -1.27
C PHE A 146 14.09 -13.28 -0.30
N TRP A 147 15.38 -13.43 -0.60
CA TRP A 147 16.45 -12.97 0.29
C TRP A 147 16.54 -11.45 0.39
N PHE A 148 16.38 -10.71 -0.71
CA PHE A 148 16.59 -9.26 -0.73
C PHE A 148 15.30 -8.46 -0.61
N VAL A 149 14.18 -8.93 -1.15
CA VAL A 149 12.89 -8.22 -1.09
C VAL A 149 12.06 -8.74 0.07
N GLY A 150 11.84 -10.06 0.14
CA GLY A 150 11.00 -10.68 1.17
C GLY A 150 11.45 -10.35 2.60
N ARG A 151 12.76 -10.50 2.90
CA ARG A 151 13.30 -10.23 4.24
C ARG A 151 13.40 -8.75 4.60
N VAL A 152 13.37 -7.84 3.62
CA VAL A 152 13.31 -6.39 3.89
C VAL A 152 11.89 -5.98 4.27
N VAL A 153 10.87 -6.60 3.65
CA VAL A 153 9.48 -6.38 4.02
C VAL A 153 9.19 -6.94 5.41
N GLU A 154 9.66 -8.15 5.73
CA GLU A 154 9.46 -8.78 7.04
C GLU A 154 10.12 -8.03 8.21
N LYS A 155 11.15 -7.22 7.96
CA LYS A 155 11.77 -6.35 8.98
C LYS A 155 11.07 -4.99 9.15
N ARG A 156 10.17 -4.63 8.23
CA ARG A 156 9.46 -3.33 8.23
C ARG A 156 7.98 -3.44 8.57
N SER A 157 7.37 -4.62 8.38
CA SER A 157 6.09 -4.98 9.00
C SER A 157 6.29 -5.39 10.45
#